data_AF-A0A2S5KZ65-F1
#
_entry.id   AF-A0A2S5KZ65-F1
#
_cell.length_a   1.000
_cell.length_b   1.000
_cell.length_c   1.000
_cell.angle_alpha   90.00
_cell.angle_beta   90.00
_cell.angle_gamma   90.00
#
_symmetry.space_group_name_H-M   'P 1'
#
loop_
_entity.id
_entity.type
_entity.pdbx_description
1 polymer ?
#
loop_
_entity_poly.entity_id
_entity_poly.type
_entity_poly.pdbx_seq_one_letter_code
_entity_poly.pdbx_strand_id
1 'polypeptide(L)'
;MKKHLFLSLIAITLSSHAFAEIYKRVDADGRVTYSNIKSKGATRLELDPDANTISNERAKSASPSSAKRTPTPESFPRVDANTQNQRDSKRREILQNELEAEKQALEDAQKAYADGESNPEVYRTASGQTFRNVPKFEEKMKGLQATVDNHKKNIELLQKELDSLR
;
A
#
# COMPACT_ATOMS: atom_id res chain seq x y z
N MET A 1 34.57 -30.63 -16.82
CA MET A 1 34.17 -29.50 -15.94
C MET A 1 34.55 -28.13 -16.49
N LYS A 2 35.79 -27.89 -16.93
CA LYS A 2 36.23 -26.58 -17.48
C LYS A 2 35.45 -26.09 -18.73
N LYS A 3 35.02 -26.99 -19.62
CA LYS A 3 34.25 -26.63 -20.82
C LYS A 3 32.82 -26.13 -20.51
N HIS A 4 32.16 -26.70 -19.50
CA HIS A 4 30.84 -26.25 -19.05
C HIS A 4 30.93 -24.95 -18.24
N LEU A 5 32.02 -24.75 -17.50
CA LEU A 5 32.31 -23.49 -16.82
C LEU A 5 32.55 -22.35 -17.83
N PHE A 6 33.28 -22.62 -18.92
CA PHE A 6 33.50 -21.64 -19.99
C PHE A 6 32.21 -21.31 -20.76
N LEU A 7 31.36 -22.32 -21.03
CA LEU A 7 30.05 -22.12 -21.66
C LEU A 7 29.11 -21.31 -20.75
N SER A 8 29.13 -21.56 -19.44
CA SER A 8 28.36 -20.80 -18.44
C SER A 8 28.82 -19.34 -18.34
N LEU A 9 30.12 -19.07 -18.50
CA LEU A 9 30.66 -17.72 -18.41
C LEU A 9 30.27 -16.87 -19.64
N ILE A 10 30.18 -17.48 -20.82
CA ILE A 10 29.70 -16.82 -22.05
C ILE A 10 28.18 -16.55 -21.98
N ALA A 11 27.40 -17.44 -21.37
CA ALA A 11 25.96 -17.26 -21.26
C ALA A 11 25.58 -16.04 -20.38
N ILE A 12 26.40 -15.70 -19.38
CA ILE A 12 26.16 -14.57 -18.48
C ILE A 12 26.44 -13.21 -19.17
N THR A 13 27.41 -13.15 -20.09
CA THR A 13 27.78 -11.92 -20.79
C THR A 13 26.83 -11.53 -21.93
N LEU A 14 25.92 -12.42 -22.33
CA LEU A 14 24.90 -12.16 -23.37
C LEU A 14 23.60 -11.54 -22.83
N SER A 15 23.59 -11.05 -21.59
CA SER A 15 22.44 -10.36 -21.02
C SER A 15 22.21 -9.02 -21.75
N SER A 16 21.29 -9.01 -22.71
CA SER A 16 20.84 -7.79 -23.39
C SER A 16 20.20 -6.85 -22.38
N HIS A 17 20.72 -5.63 -22.28
CA HIS A 17 20.15 -4.60 -21.44
C HIS A 17 18.86 -4.11 -22.10
N ALA A 18 17.71 -4.32 -21.44
CA ALA A 18 16.44 -3.79 -21.88
C ALA A 18 16.37 -2.28 -21.52
N PHE A 19 16.64 -1.41 -22.50
CA PHE A 19 16.44 0.02 -22.34
C PHE A 19 14.98 0.37 -22.63
N ALA A 20 14.27 0.90 -21.63
CA ALA A 20 12.92 1.42 -21.81
C ALA A 20 12.98 2.93 -22.10
N GLU A 21 12.64 3.32 -23.34
CA GLU A 21 12.61 4.72 -23.75
C GLU A 21 11.19 5.30 -23.55
N ILE A 22 11.09 6.47 -22.91
CA ILE A 22 9.81 7.17 -22.74
C ILE A 22 9.78 8.38 -23.69
N TYR A 23 8.68 8.55 -24.40
CA TYR A 23 8.45 9.65 -25.34
C TYR A 23 7.34 10.56 -24.82
N LYS A 24 7.55 11.87 -24.92
CA LYS A 24 6.56 12.90 -24.63
C LYS A 24 6.04 13.50 -25.93
N ARG A 25 4.72 13.50 -26.11
CA ARG A 25 4.04 14.19 -27.22
C ARG A 25 3.14 15.29 -26.67
N VAL A 26 3.17 16.44 -27.33
CA VAL A 26 2.20 17.53 -27.12
C VAL A 26 1.34 17.61 -28.38
N ASP A 27 0.02 17.48 -28.24
CA ASP A 27 -0.90 17.61 -29.37
C ASP A 27 -1.26 19.08 -29.66
N ALA A 28 -2.07 19.30 -30.70
CA ALA A 28 -2.51 20.64 -31.13
C ALA A 28 -3.34 21.36 -30.06
N ASP A 29 -3.99 20.61 -29.17
CA ASP A 29 -4.79 21.14 -28.06
C ASP A 29 -3.95 21.34 -26.78
N GLY A 30 -2.63 21.13 -26.86
CA GLY A 30 -1.70 21.30 -25.74
C GLY A 30 -1.69 20.14 -24.73
N ARG A 31 -2.36 19.02 -25.01
CA ARG A 31 -2.37 17.86 -24.11
C ARG A 31 -1.06 17.09 -24.23
N VAL A 32 -0.50 16.78 -23.07
CA VAL A 32 0.74 16.01 -22.93
C VAL A 32 0.41 14.54 -22.78
N THR A 33 0.96 13.71 -23.66
CA THR A 33 0.86 12.24 -23.56
C THR A 33 2.27 11.64 -23.47
N TYR A 34 2.45 10.73 -22.51
CA TYR A 34 3.67 9.92 -22.37
C TYR A 34 3.42 8.52 -22.92
N SER A 35 4.33 8.00 -23.74
CA SER A 35 4.22 6.67 -24.34
C SER A 35 5.58 6.00 -24.44
N ASN A 36 5.59 4.67 -24.36
CA ASN A 36 6.75 3.82 -24.63
C ASN A 36 6.94 3.52 -26.14
N ILE A 37 6.10 4.08 -27.01
CA ILE A 37 6.16 3.89 -28.46
C ILE A 37 6.53 5.21 -29.13
N LYS A 38 7.55 5.18 -29.98
CA LYS A 38 7.96 6.33 -30.79
C LYS A 38 6.83 6.70 -31.76
N SER A 39 6.32 7.93 -31.65
CA SER A 39 5.25 8.45 -32.51
C SER A 39 5.67 9.76 -33.17
N LYS A 40 5.01 10.13 -34.28
CA LYS A 40 5.35 11.33 -35.07
C LYS A 40 5.11 12.59 -34.23
N GLY A 41 6.15 13.40 -34.04
CA GLY A 41 6.12 14.62 -33.22
C GLY A 41 6.31 14.38 -31.72
N ALA A 42 6.70 13.17 -31.30
CA ALA A 42 7.09 12.90 -29.92
C ALA A 42 8.59 13.11 -29.71
N THR A 43 8.94 13.76 -28.60
CA THR A 43 10.32 13.99 -28.17
C THR A 43 10.71 12.93 -27.15
N ARG A 44 11.86 12.29 -27.33
CA ARG A 44 12.41 11.33 -26.35
C ARG A 44 12.70 12.08 -25.05
N LEU A 45 12.20 11.55 -23.93
CA LEU A 45 12.49 12.09 -22.61
C LEU A 45 13.81 11.50 -22.12
N GLU A 46 14.76 12.37 -21.82
CA GLU A 46 16.01 12.00 -21.17
C GLU A 46 15.73 11.93 -19.66
N LEU A 47 15.73 10.70 -19.13
CA LEU A 47 15.57 10.45 -17.70
C LEU A 47 16.97 10.43 -17.09
N ASP A 48 17.25 11.40 -16.23
CA ASP A 48 18.43 11.35 -15.38
C ASP A 48 18.25 10.17 -14.39
N PRO A 49 19.15 9.18 -14.35
CA PRO A 49 19.06 8.06 -13.42
C PRO A 49 19.02 8.49 -11.95
N ASP A 50 19.52 9.68 -11.62
CA ASP A 50 19.51 10.23 -10.25
C ASP A 50 18.20 10.95 -9.87
N ALA A 51 17.30 11.20 -10.84
CA ALA A 51 16.02 11.88 -10.61
C ALA A 51 15.00 11.05 -9.81
N ASN A 52 15.25 9.76 -9.59
CA ASN A 52 14.45 8.91 -8.69
C ASN A 52 14.74 9.14 -7.21
N THR A 53 15.70 10.00 -6.86
CA THR A 53 15.87 10.47 -5.50
C THR A 53 14.85 11.59 -5.23
N ILE A 54 13.65 11.22 -4.78
CA ILE A 54 12.82 12.17 -4.02
C ILE A 54 13.57 12.37 -2.70
N SER A 55 14.45 13.36 -2.65
CA SER A 55 14.96 13.89 -1.40
C SER A 55 13.75 14.39 -0.62
N ASN A 56 13.24 13.55 0.29
CA ASN A 56 12.26 13.98 1.29
C ASN A 56 13.01 14.79 2.36
N GLU A 57 13.80 15.78 1.93
CA GLU A 57 14.15 16.88 2.79
C GLU A 57 12.88 17.72 2.90
N ARG A 58 12.01 17.30 3.83
CA ARG A 58 11.19 18.26 4.55
C ARG A 58 12.19 19.21 5.18
N ALA A 59 12.50 20.30 4.47
CA ALA A 59 13.21 21.43 5.03
C ALA A 59 12.51 21.72 6.36
N LYS A 60 13.22 21.53 7.48
CA LYS A 60 12.77 21.99 8.78
C LYS A 60 12.71 23.50 8.66
N SER A 61 11.54 24.01 8.28
CA SER A 61 11.26 25.42 8.10
C SER A 61 11.45 26.10 9.44
N ALA A 62 12.60 26.74 9.61
CA ALA A 62 12.71 27.87 10.50
C ALA A 62 11.75 28.95 9.99
N SER A 63 10.73 29.25 10.79
CA SER A 63 9.75 30.32 10.63
C SER A 63 8.68 30.15 9.52
N PRO A 64 7.41 30.48 9.80
CA PRO A 64 6.32 30.35 8.83
C PRO A 64 6.39 31.51 7.84
N SER A 65 7.22 31.39 6.80
CA SER A 65 6.95 32.19 5.61
C SER A 65 5.69 31.59 4.99
N SER A 66 4.64 32.41 4.92
CA SER A 66 3.41 32.07 4.23
C SER A 66 3.76 31.68 2.80
N ALA A 67 3.87 30.38 2.52
CA ALA A 67 3.93 29.88 1.17
C ALA A 67 2.77 30.54 0.42
N LYS A 68 3.11 31.40 -0.55
CA LYS A 68 2.16 32.22 -1.29
C LYS A 68 1.28 31.26 -2.08
N ARG A 69 0.18 30.81 -1.48
CA ARG A 69 -0.78 29.90 -2.10
C ARG A 69 -1.24 30.59 -3.38
N THR A 70 -0.97 29.98 -4.53
CA THR A 70 -1.48 30.44 -5.82
C THR A 70 -3.01 30.53 -5.69
N PRO A 71 -3.62 31.72 -5.84
CA PRO A 71 -5.06 31.85 -5.66
C PRO A 71 -5.76 30.96 -6.68
N THR A 72 -6.70 30.16 -6.20
CA THR A 72 -7.57 29.36 -7.07
C THR A 72 -8.29 30.33 -8.04
N PRO A 73 -8.33 30.05 -9.36
CA PRO A 73 -9.00 30.92 -10.32
C PRO A 73 -10.43 31.24 -9.87
N GLU A 74 -10.87 32.50 -10.03
CA GLU A 74 -12.22 32.97 -9.67
C GLU A 74 -13.34 32.10 -10.30
N SER A 75 -13.09 31.54 -11.48
CA SER A 75 -14.02 30.66 -12.21
C SER A 75 -14.06 29.21 -11.71
N PHE A 76 -13.29 28.85 -10.68
CA PHE A 76 -13.27 27.47 -10.19
C PHE A 76 -14.48 27.19 -9.27
N PRO A 77 -15.27 26.12 -9.52
CA PRO A 77 -16.42 25.80 -8.68
C PRO A 77 -16.02 25.60 -7.21
N ARG A 78 -16.67 26.32 -6.29
CA ARG A 78 -16.48 26.14 -4.85
C ARG A 78 -17.65 25.33 -4.28
N VAL A 79 -17.33 24.37 -3.41
CA VAL A 79 -18.34 23.67 -2.62
C VAL A 79 -18.85 24.62 -1.54
N ASP A 80 -20.17 24.68 -1.34
CA ASP A 80 -20.74 25.51 -0.29
C ASP A 80 -20.41 24.93 1.11
N ALA A 81 -20.37 25.81 2.11
CA ALA A 81 -19.98 25.42 3.47
C ALA A 81 -20.95 24.41 4.10
N ASN A 82 -22.23 24.45 3.74
CA ASN A 82 -23.23 23.52 4.27
C ASN A 82 -22.99 22.10 3.73
N THR A 83 -22.73 21.97 2.43
CA THR A 83 -22.36 20.70 1.77
C THR A 83 -21.05 20.15 2.32
N GLN A 84 -20.06 21.01 2.57
CA GLN A 84 -18.80 20.57 3.18
C GLN A 84 -19.02 20.04 4.61
N ASN A 85 -19.78 20.75 5.44
CA ASN A 85 -20.11 20.32 6.79
C ASN A 85 -20.89 19.00 6.81
N GLN A 86 -21.90 18.83 5.93
CA GLN A 86 -22.65 17.58 5.82
C GLN A 86 -21.75 16.40 5.45
N ARG A 87 -20.80 16.62 4.53
CA ARG A 87 -19.81 15.59 4.17
C ARG A 87 -18.91 15.24 5.34
N ASP A 88 -18.42 16.23 6.07
CA ASP A 88 -17.51 16.01 7.20
C ASP A 88 -18.23 15.32 8.37
N SER A 89 -19.48 15.70 8.65
CA SER A 89 -20.35 14.97 9.59
C SER A 89 -20.59 13.53 9.14
N LYS A 90 -20.88 13.30 7.86
CA LYS A 90 -21.11 11.94 7.35
C LYS A 90 -19.85 11.10 7.40
N ARG A 91 -18.69 11.68 7.09
CA ARG A 91 -17.38 11.01 7.21
C ARG A 91 -17.13 10.58 8.65
N ARG A 92 -17.39 11.47 9.62
CA ARG A 92 -17.24 11.14 11.05
C ARG A 92 -18.15 9.98 11.45
N GLU A 93 -19.41 10.01 11.04
CA GLU A 93 -20.38 8.94 11.32
C GLU A 93 -19.92 7.59 10.73
N ILE A 94 -19.45 7.59 9.47
CA ILE A 94 -18.92 6.38 8.82
C ILE A 94 -17.74 5.81 9.61
N LEU A 95 -16.75 6.64 9.95
CA LEU A 95 -15.57 6.20 10.70
C LEU A 95 -15.92 5.71 12.11
N GLN A 96 -16.94 6.29 12.76
CA GLN A 96 -17.42 5.81 14.06
C GLN A 96 -18.05 4.42 13.93
N ASN A 97 -18.91 4.22 12.92
CA ASN A 97 -19.53 2.92 12.66
C ASN A 97 -18.48 1.84 12.30
N GLU A 98 -17.49 2.21 11.48
CA GLU A 98 -16.37 1.32 11.13
C GLU A 98 -15.54 0.96 12.38
N LEU A 99 -15.28 1.92 13.27
CA LEU A 99 -14.57 1.68 14.52
C LEU A 99 -15.34 0.73 15.45
N GLU A 100 -16.65 0.87 15.55
CA GLU A 100 -17.49 -0.04 16.33
C GLU A 100 -17.48 -1.45 15.75
N ALA A 101 -17.63 -1.57 14.42
CA ALA A 101 -17.55 -2.86 13.73
C ALA A 101 -16.18 -3.52 13.93
N GLU A 102 -15.09 -2.76 13.84
CA GLU A 102 -13.73 -3.28 13.99
C GLU A 102 -13.45 -3.74 15.43
N LYS A 103 -14.00 -3.04 16.44
CA LYS A 103 -13.93 -3.48 17.84
C LYS A 103 -14.64 -4.82 18.03
N GLN A 104 -15.83 -4.99 17.45
CA GLN A 104 -16.54 -6.26 17.52
C GLN A 104 -15.76 -7.39 16.83
N ALA A 105 -15.20 -7.11 15.64
CA ALA A 105 -14.36 -8.06 14.92
C ALA A 105 -13.10 -8.45 15.71
N LEU A 106 -12.49 -7.51 16.44
CA LEU A 106 -11.37 -7.80 17.34
C LEU A 106 -11.77 -8.74 18.47
N GLU A 107 -12.92 -8.53 19.10
CA GLU A 107 -13.41 -9.43 20.16
C GLU A 107 -13.64 -10.84 19.63
N ASP A 108 -14.23 -10.98 18.44
CA ASP A 108 -14.49 -12.28 17.83
C ASP A 108 -13.18 -12.97 17.39
N ALA A 109 -12.20 -12.20 16.90
CA ALA A 109 -10.87 -12.72 16.61
C ALA A 109 -10.13 -13.20 17.87
N GLN A 110 -10.29 -12.51 19.00
CA GLN A 110 -9.73 -12.93 20.29
C GLN A 110 -10.37 -14.21 20.81
N LYS A 111 -11.69 -14.35 20.67
CA LYS A 111 -12.40 -15.62 20.99
C LYS A 111 -11.89 -16.75 20.11
N ALA A 112 -11.78 -16.53 18.79
CA ALA A 112 -11.26 -17.52 17.86
C ALA A 112 -9.81 -17.92 18.17
N TYR A 113 -8.98 -16.98 18.64
CA TYR A 113 -7.62 -17.28 19.13
C TYR A 113 -7.65 -18.19 20.36
N ALA A 114 -8.46 -17.87 21.38
CA ALA A 114 -8.61 -18.66 22.60
C ALA A 114 -9.18 -20.07 22.32
N ASP A 115 -10.16 -20.16 21.43
CA ASP A 115 -10.72 -21.43 20.96
C ASP A 115 -9.67 -22.24 20.20
N GLY A 116 -8.85 -21.57 19.37
CA GLY A 116 -7.73 -22.18 18.67
C GLY A 116 -6.72 -22.77 19.64
N GLU A 117 -6.36 -22.04 20.69
CA GLU A 117 -5.40 -22.47 21.72
C GLU A 117 -5.90 -23.71 22.48
N SER A 118 -7.19 -23.76 22.77
CA SER A 118 -7.84 -24.87 23.48
C SER A 118 -8.00 -26.14 22.63
N ASN A 119 -7.94 -26.02 21.30
CA ASN A 119 -8.18 -27.11 20.36
C ASN A 119 -6.92 -27.45 19.53
N PRO A 120 -6.02 -28.30 20.06
CA PRO A 120 -4.81 -28.69 19.36
C PRO A 120 -5.11 -29.51 18.10
N GLU A 121 -4.37 -29.25 17.02
CA GLU A 121 -4.46 -30.01 15.78
C GLU A 121 -3.91 -31.43 15.98
N VAL A 122 -4.61 -32.43 15.45
CA VAL A 122 -4.24 -33.86 15.54
C VAL A 122 -4.33 -34.53 14.18
N TYR A 123 -3.57 -35.61 13.99
CA TYR A 123 -3.69 -36.48 12.81
C TYR A 123 -3.89 -37.93 13.25
N ARG A 124 -4.57 -38.71 12.41
CA ARG A 124 -4.81 -40.14 12.61
C ARG A 124 -3.94 -40.95 11.67
N THR A 125 -3.31 -41.99 12.18
CA THR A 125 -2.56 -42.97 11.38
C THR A 125 -3.48 -44.05 10.83
N ALA A 126 -3.02 -44.81 9.82
CA ALA A 126 -3.73 -45.97 9.30
C ALA A 126 -3.96 -47.06 10.37
N SER A 127 -3.14 -47.08 11.44
CA SER A 127 -3.30 -47.95 12.61
C SER A 127 -4.36 -47.46 13.61
N GLY A 128 -5.04 -46.33 13.34
CA GLY A 128 -6.08 -45.75 14.21
C GLY A 128 -5.56 -44.93 15.39
N GLN A 129 -4.24 -44.75 15.53
CA GLN A 129 -3.63 -43.96 16.60
C GLN A 129 -3.72 -42.46 16.27
N THR A 130 -3.97 -41.64 17.29
CA THR A 130 -4.07 -40.17 17.15
C THR A 130 -2.82 -39.52 17.75
N PHE A 131 -2.16 -38.68 16.96
CA PHE A 131 -0.97 -37.93 17.38
C PHE A 131 -1.18 -36.43 17.22
N ARG A 132 -0.52 -35.65 18.08
CA ARG A 132 -0.57 -34.19 18.01
C ARG A 132 0.20 -33.69 16.79
N ASN A 133 -0.42 -32.80 16.02
CA ASN A 133 0.20 -32.10 14.92
C ASN A 133 0.68 -30.72 15.37
N VAL A 134 1.87 -30.68 15.96
CA VAL A 134 2.44 -29.42 16.47
C VAL A 134 2.65 -28.38 15.36
N PRO A 135 3.23 -28.70 14.19
CA PRO A 135 3.44 -27.70 13.14
C PRO A 135 2.15 -27.05 12.63
N LYS A 136 1.10 -27.85 12.36
CA LYS A 136 -0.20 -27.29 11.91
C LYS A 136 -0.87 -26.44 12.98
N PHE A 137 -0.75 -26.82 14.24
CA PHE A 137 -1.25 -26.03 15.35
C PHE A 137 -0.54 -24.67 15.43
N GLU A 138 0.79 -24.66 15.33
CA GLU A 138 1.57 -23.41 15.32
C GLU A 138 1.20 -22.49 14.15
N GLU A 139 1.02 -23.05 12.95
CA GLU A 139 0.57 -22.28 11.78
C GLU A 139 -0.81 -21.65 11.99
N LYS A 140 -1.76 -22.42 12.53
CA LYS A 140 -3.11 -21.94 12.87
C LYS A 140 -3.05 -20.82 13.91
N MET A 141 -2.31 -21.02 15.00
CA MET A 141 -2.17 -20.02 16.06
C MET A 141 -1.53 -18.74 15.54
N LYS A 142 -0.51 -18.86 14.68
CA LYS A 142 0.13 -17.71 14.03
C LYS A 142 -0.85 -16.94 13.13
N GLY A 143 -1.70 -17.65 12.38
CA GLY A 143 -2.74 -17.04 11.57
C GLY A 143 -3.77 -16.27 12.41
N LEU A 144 -4.27 -16.90 13.49
CA LEU A 144 -5.20 -16.27 14.42
C LEU A 144 -4.60 -15.04 15.10
N GLN A 145 -3.34 -15.12 15.53
CA GLN A 145 -2.62 -13.98 16.10
C GLN A 145 -2.51 -12.82 15.10
N ALA A 146 -2.15 -13.12 13.84
CA ALA A 146 -2.05 -12.11 12.79
C ALA A 146 -3.40 -11.40 12.56
N THR A 147 -4.51 -12.14 12.58
CA THR A 147 -5.86 -11.57 12.49
C THR A 147 -6.14 -10.60 13.66
N VAL A 148 -5.85 -11.02 14.90
CA VAL A 148 -6.01 -10.16 16.09
C VAL A 148 -5.16 -8.88 15.96
N ASP A 149 -3.91 -9.00 15.55
CA ASP A 149 -3.00 -7.86 15.42
C ASP A 149 -3.42 -6.90 14.31
N ASN A 150 -3.97 -7.43 13.20
CA ASN A 150 -4.52 -6.61 12.13
C ASN A 150 -5.72 -5.79 12.61
N HIS A 151 -6.67 -6.41 13.31
CA HIS A 151 -7.83 -5.68 13.84
C HIS A 151 -7.41 -4.59 14.84
N LYS A 152 -6.43 -4.86 15.72
CA LYS A 152 -5.88 -3.83 16.62
C LYS A 152 -5.30 -2.64 15.86
N LYS A 153 -4.49 -2.89 14.82
CA LYS A 153 -3.91 -1.83 13.98
C LYS A 153 -4.98 -1.02 13.26
N ASN A 154 -6.01 -1.66 12.73
CA ASN A 154 -7.11 -0.98 12.07
C ASN A 154 -7.84 -0.04 13.04
N ILE A 155 -8.13 -0.50 14.26
CA ILE A 155 -8.73 0.34 15.30
C ILE A 155 -7.85 1.57 15.58
N GLU A 156 -6.54 1.38 15.73
CA GLU A 156 -5.61 2.50 15.96
C GLU A 156 -5.61 3.52 14.80
N LEU A 157 -5.68 3.04 13.55
CA LEU A 157 -5.73 3.91 12.37
C LEU A 157 -7.05 4.69 12.30
N LEU A 158 -8.19 4.02 12.54
CA LEU A 158 -9.51 4.65 12.57
C LEU A 158 -9.60 5.71 13.69
N GLN A 159 -9.03 5.44 14.86
CA GLN A 159 -8.94 6.41 15.95
C GLN A 159 -8.13 7.65 15.55
N LYS A 160 -6.96 7.44 14.95
CA LYS A 160 -6.13 8.55 14.45
C LYS A 160 -6.85 9.38 13.40
N GLU A 161 -7.61 8.75 12.50
CA GLU A 161 -8.40 9.47 11.50
C GLU A 161 -9.52 10.27 12.16
N LEU A 162 -10.26 9.70 13.10
CA LEU A 162 -11.28 10.41 13.88
C LEU A 162 -10.73 11.60 14.67
N ASP A 163 -9.55 11.45 15.26
CA ASP A 163 -8.87 12.53 15.97
C ASP A 163 -8.39 13.63 15.01
N SER A 164 -7.99 13.28 13.78
CA SER A 164 -7.64 14.26 12.75
C SER A 164 -8.83 15.09 12.24
N LEU A 165 -10.06 14.61 12.50
CA LEU A 165 -11.30 15.30 12.16
C LEU A 165 -11.85 16.16 13.32
N ARG A 166 -11.21 16.16 14.50
CA ARG A 166 -11.58 17.06 15.61
C ARG A 166 -11.03 18.47 15.38
#